data_AF-A0A1C0B734-F1
#
_entry.id   AF-A0A1C0B734-F1
#
_cell.length_a   1.000
_cell.length_b   1.000
_cell.length_c   1.000
_cell.angle_alpha   90.00
_cell.angle_beta   90.00
_cell.angle_gamma   90.00
#
_symmetry.space_group_name_H-M   'P 1'
#
loop_
_entity.id
_entity.type
_entity.pdbx_description
1 polymer ?
#
loop_
_entity_poly.entity_id
_entity_poly.type
_entity_poly.pdbx_seq_one_letter_code
_entity_poly.pdbx_strand_id
1 'polypeptide(L)'
;MPTLLKHTNSDFIEEHYKEQIVALDLFVSDIQYLDYIRPKMWIEESNSFQNIEYIDQHNHIGLITKNGIKVDILVDSNSSNFSIDTSKKLVDFDLYIDDIADIIAKKITFRKKDNKTRDIIDIAICLESNPNLFNELIELEKVTKDDLKILKESLLQLNKNRYISQLNIVKPFEKYIELSKQAPEYLISKIC
;
A
#
# COMPACT_ATOMS: atom_id res chain seq x y z
N MET A 1 23.78 -2.97 31.38
CA MET A 1 23.75 -3.75 30.13
C MET A 1 22.31 -4.17 29.88
N PRO A 2 21.66 -3.71 28.81
CA PRO A 2 20.44 -4.36 28.33
C PRO A 2 20.74 -5.14 27.06
N THR A 3 20.40 -6.43 27.12
CA THR A 3 20.60 -7.43 26.09
C THR A 3 19.21 -7.86 25.58
N LEU A 4 19.02 -7.69 24.27
CA LEU A 4 18.25 -8.51 23.31
C LEU A 4 16.69 -8.58 23.29
N LEU A 5 16.22 -8.50 22.03
CA LEU A 5 15.15 -9.27 21.34
C LEU A 5 13.75 -8.67 21.23
N LYS A 6 13.43 -8.13 20.03
CA LYS A 6 12.81 -8.87 18.91
C LYS A 6 12.85 -8.01 17.65
N HIS A 7 13.70 -8.38 16.69
CA HIS A 7 13.67 -7.80 15.35
C HIS A 7 12.43 -8.30 14.62
N THR A 8 11.37 -7.49 14.60
CA THR A 8 10.20 -7.69 13.74
C THR A 8 10.27 -6.76 12.53
N ASN A 9 9.79 -7.24 11.38
CA ASN A 9 9.79 -6.59 10.06
C ASN A 9 9.29 -5.12 9.99
N SER A 10 8.76 -4.57 11.08
CA SER A 10 8.23 -3.21 11.21
C SER A 10 9.33 -2.13 11.22
N ASP A 11 10.47 -2.36 11.90
CA ASP A 11 11.58 -1.38 11.93
C ASP A 11 12.19 -1.14 10.53
N PHE A 12 12.11 -2.16 9.66
CA PHE A 12 12.63 -2.11 8.30
C PHE A 12 11.83 -1.17 7.39
N ILE A 13 10.53 -1.01 7.65
CA ILE A 13 9.69 -0.09 6.89
C ILE A 13 9.98 1.36 7.36
N GLU A 14 10.11 1.59 8.65
CA GLU A 14 10.12 2.96 9.18
C GLU A 14 11.39 3.79 9.00
N GLU A 15 12.58 3.19 9.06
CA GLU A 15 13.83 3.99 9.06
C GLU A 15 14.22 4.49 7.66
N HIS A 16 13.68 3.88 6.59
CA HIS A 16 14.01 4.21 5.20
C HIS A 16 12.79 4.54 4.31
N TYR A 17 11.54 4.19 4.68
CA TYR A 17 10.38 4.78 4.01
C TYR A 17 10.22 6.27 4.37
N LYS A 18 10.85 6.79 5.43
CA LYS A 18 10.82 8.23 5.74
C LYS A 18 11.25 9.11 4.56
N GLU A 19 12.16 8.66 3.70
CA GLU A 19 12.57 9.39 2.49
C GLU A 19 11.72 9.06 1.25
N GLN A 20 10.78 8.10 1.34
CA GLN A 20 9.99 7.58 0.22
C GLN A 20 8.46 7.62 0.44
N ILE A 21 7.96 8.11 1.57
CA ILE A 21 6.52 8.33 1.79
C ILE A 21 6.07 9.47 0.90
N VAL A 22 5.52 9.10 -0.25
CA VAL A 22 4.94 10.00 -1.24
C VAL A 22 3.41 10.07 -1.12
N ALA A 23 2.80 9.13 -0.40
CA ALA A 23 1.35 9.03 -0.24
C ALA A 23 0.97 8.42 1.12
N LEU A 24 -0.15 8.89 1.67
CA LEU A 24 -0.83 8.37 2.85
C LEU A 24 -2.26 8.01 2.46
N ASP A 25 -2.60 6.73 2.57
CA ASP A 25 -3.96 6.23 2.35
C ASP A 25 -4.63 6.02 3.72
N LEU A 26 -5.72 6.74 3.98
CA LEU A 26 -6.56 6.64 5.16
C LEU A 26 -7.90 6.00 4.78
N PHE A 27 -8.44 5.15 5.64
CA PHE A 27 -9.68 4.45 5.38
C PHE A 27 -10.73 4.76 6.44
N VAL A 28 -11.97 4.99 6.01
CA VAL A 28 -13.14 5.14 6.88
C VAL A 28 -14.17 4.06 6.56
N SER A 29 -14.83 3.52 7.58
CA SER A 29 -15.78 2.41 7.42
C SER A 29 -17.16 2.85 6.94
N ASP A 30 -17.52 4.11 7.17
CA ASP A 30 -18.79 4.72 6.78
C ASP A 30 -18.56 5.99 5.98
N ILE A 31 -19.30 6.14 4.88
CA ILE A 31 -19.29 7.34 4.02
C ILE A 31 -19.65 8.62 4.79
N GLN A 32 -20.47 8.51 5.84
CA GLN A 32 -20.85 9.64 6.68
C GLN A 32 -19.64 10.30 7.35
N TYR A 33 -18.56 9.56 7.62
CA TYR A 33 -17.34 10.15 8.15
C TYR A 33 -16.69 11.12 7.18
N LEU A 34 -16.86 10.92 5.86
CA LEU A 34 -16.35 11.87 4.89
C LEU A 34 -17.01 13.24 5.03
N ASP A 35 -18.30 13.32 5.35
CA ASP A 35 -18.96 14.62 5.53
C ASP A 35 -18.36 15.44 6.69
N TYR A 36 -17.81 14.78 7.70
CA TYR A 36 -17.09 15.43 8.80
C TYR A 36 -15.67 15.83 8.43
N ILE A 37 -14.99 15.04 7.60
CA ILE A 37 -13.57 15.22 7.29
C ILE A 37 -13.35 16.14 6.09
N ARG A 38 -14.33 16.26 5.18
CA ARG A 38 -14.21 17.09 3.97
C ARG A 38 -13.83 18.51 4.35
N PRO A 39 -12.72 19.05 3.81
CA PRO A 39 -12.24 20.37 4.17
C PRO A 39 -13.01 21.49 3.46
N LYS A 40 -14.33 21.33 3.23
CA LYS A 40 -15.18 22.14 2.32
C LYS A 40 -15.00 23.64 2.49
N MET A 41 -14.91 24.11 3.74
CA MET A 41 -14.90 25.54 4.06
C MET A 41 -13.51 26.10 4.38
N TRP A 42 -12.50 25.26 4.59
CA TRP A 42 -11.19 25.68 5.09
C TRP A 42 -10.02 25.24 4.22
N ILE A 43 -10.26 24.46 3.16
CA ILE A 43 -9.19 24.03 2.25
C ILE A 43 -8.54 25.24 1.57
N GLU A 44 -9.33 26.19 1.08
CA GLU A 44 -8.81 27.38 0.39
C GLU A 44 -8.01 28.29 1.33
N GLU A 45 -8.35 28.30 2.62
CA GLU A 45 -7.72 29.10 3.67
C GLU A 45 -6.53 28.39 4.33
N SER A 46 -6.36 27.09 4.08
CA SER A 46 -5.35 26.27 4.74
C SER A 46 -3.98 26.44 4.08
N ASN A 47 -3.01 26.91 4.87
CA ASN A 47 -1.60 26.99 4.43
C ASN A 47 -0.88 25.62 4.40
N SER A 48 -1.56 24.55 4.81
CA SER A 48 -0.99 23.20 4.92
C SER A 48 -1.13 22.36 3.64
N PHE A 49 -2.03 22.75 2.72
CA PHE A 49 -2.36 21.98 1.52
C PHE A 49 -2.17 22.79 0.24
N GLN A 50 -2.03 22.08 -0.87
CA GLN A 50 -2.02 22.66 -2.20
C GLN A 50 -3.47 22.69 -2.71
N ASN A 51 -4.02 23.89 -2.90
CA ASN A 51 -5.45 24.08 -3.23
C ASN A 51 -5.84 23.58 -4.63
N ILE A 52 -4.86 23.30 -5.51
CA ILE A 52 -5.10 23.00 -6.93
C ILE A 52 -5.45 21.51 -7.15
N GLU A 53 -5.11 20.62 -6.22
CA GLU A 53 -5.24 19.16 -6.38
C GLU A 53 -6.21 18.53 -5.38
N TYR A 54 -7.27 19.26 -5.02
CA TYR A 54 -8.35 18.73 -4.18
C TYR A 54 -9.30 17.84 -4.99
N ILE A 55 -9.50 16.60 -4.53
CA ILE A 55 -10.48 15.65 -5.06
C ILE A 55 -11.60 15.50 -4.02
N ASP A 56 -12.84 15.73 -4.42
CA ASP A 56 -14.03 15.55 -3.58
C ASP A 56 -15.05 14.67 -4.31
N GLN A 57 -14.97 13.37 -4.08
CA GLN A 57 -15.90 12.37 -4.60
C GLN A 57 -16.72 11.77 -3.47
N HIS A 58 -17.81 11.10 -3.82
CA HIS A 58 -18.72 10.52 -2.83
C HIS A 58 -18.02 9.55 -1.86
N ASN A 59 -17.03 8.79 -2.32
CA ASN A 59 -16.30 7.77 -1.56
C ASN A 59 -14.79 8.06 -1.41
N HIS A 60 -14.32 9.24 -1.84
CA HIS A 60 -12.90 9.57 -1.89
C HIS A 60 -12.67 11.06 -1.70
N ILE A 61 -11.80 11.40 -0.75
CA ILE A 61 -11.24 12.75 -0.59
C ILE A 61 -9.74 12.65 -0.89
N GLY A 62 -9.25 13.42 -1.84
CA GLY A 62 -7.83 13.49 -2.18
C GLY A 62 -7.27 14.88 -1.94
N LEU A 63 -6.10 14.95 -1.30
CA LEU A 63 -5.42 16.19 -0.94
C LEU A 63 -3.91 16.03 -1.18
N ILE A 64 -3.22 17.14 -1.44
CA ILE A 64 -1.76 17.17 -1.44
C ILE A 64 -1.31 18.18 -0.41
N THR A 65 -0.43 17.74 0.50
CA THR A 65 0.20 18.64 1.47
C THR A 65 1.15 19.60 0.77
N LYS A 66 1.47 20.73 1.40
CA LYS A 66 2.44 21.68 0.85
C LYS A 66 3.81 21.07 0.54
N ASN A 67 4.18 20.02 1.28
CA ASN A 67 5.43 19.28 1.10
C ASN A 67 5.35 18.19 0.00
N GLY A 68 4.23 18.10 -0.74
CA GLY A 68 4.07 17.17 -1.86
C GLY A 68 3.64 15.75 -1.46
N ILE A 69 3.30 15.52 -0.20
CA ILE A 69 2.72 14.23 0.24
C ILE A 69 1.26 14.19 -0.17
N LYS A 70 0.88 13.17 -0.95
CA LYS A 70 -0.52 12.88 -1.28
C LYS A 70 -1.22 12.26 -0.08
N VAL A 71 -2.43 12.69 0.21
CA VAL A 71 -3.29 12.11 1.25
C VAL A 71 -4.60 11.73 0.59
N ASP A 72 -4.92 10.44 0.57
CA ASP A 72 -6.19 9.92 0.09
C ASP A 72 -6.98 9.39 1.29
N ILE A 73 -8.22 9.84 1.46
CA ILE A 73 -9.17 9.31 2.45
C ILE A 73 -10.27 8.57 1.67
N LEU A 74 -10.39 7.27 1.91
CA LEU A 74 -11.21 6.35 1.12
C LEU A 74 -12.25 5.68 2.01
N VAL A 75 -13.44 5.44 1.48
CA VAL A 75 -14.42 4.58 2.15
C VAL A 75 -14.09 3.12 1.86
N ASP A 76 -13.87 2.34 2.90
CA ASP A 76 -13.74 0.89 2.83
C ASP A 76 -14.57 0.22 3.93
N SER A 77 -15.76 -0.23 3.56
CA SER A 77 -16.69 -0.92 4.45
C SER A 77 -16.34 -2.39 4.69
N ASN A 78 -15.34 -2.93 3.98
CA ASN A 78 -14.94 -4.34 4.08
C ASN A 78 -13.68 -4.54 4.92
N SER A 79 -12.97 -3.45 5.25
CA SER A 79 -11.83 -3.51 6.17
C SER A 79 -12.30 -4.00 7.54
N SER A 80 -11.94 -5.23 7.86
CA SER A 80 -12.22 -5.87 9.14
C SER A 80 -10.93 -6.49 9.64
N ASN A 81 -10.63 -6.24 10.92
CA ASN A 81 -9.37 -6.56 11.62
C ASN A 81 -8.26 -5.53 11.37
N PHE A 82 -8.19 -4.54 12.25
CA PHE A 82 -7.06 -3.62 12.33
C PHE A 82 -6.20 -3.97 13.54
N SER A 83 -4.90 -3.83 13.36
CA SER A 83 -3.94 -3.88 14.46
C SER A 83 -3.72 -2.46 14.99
N ILE A 84 -3.64 -2.30 16.31
CA ILE A 84 -3.25 -1.02 16.92
C ILE A 84 -1.72 -0.94 16.86
N ASP A 85 -1.20 0.11 16.23
CA ASP A 85 0.23 0.39 16.25
C ASP A 85 0.63 0.97 17.62
N THR A 86 1.24 0.13 18.46
CA THR A 86 1.77 0.53 19.77
C THR A 86 3.25 0.92 19.71
N SER A 87 3.89 0.81 18.54
CA SER A 87 5.34 0.98 18.41
C SER A 87 5.76 2.45 18.53
N LYS A 88 4.88 3.39 18.15
CA LYS A 88 5.15 4.82 18.18
C LYS A 88 3.93 5.66 18.54
N LYS A 89 4.07 6.53 19.54
CA LYS A 89 3.15 7.65 19.77
C LYS A 89 3.45 8.76 18.76
N LEU A 90 3.00 8.58 17.52
CA LEU A 90 3.04 9.62 16.50
C LEU A 90 1.97 10.70 16.74
N VAL A 91 0.90 10.33 17.46
CA VAL A 91 -0.31 11.11 17.71
C VAL A 91 -0.93 10.72 19.06
N ASP A 92 -1.78 11.59 19.62
CA ASP A 92 -2.46 11.36 20.91
C ASP A 92 -3.70 10.46 20.81
N PHE A 93 -3.84 9.72 19.70
CA PHE A 93 -4.92 8.77 19.47
C PHE A 93 -4.35 7.43 18.97
N ASP A 94 -5.13 6.36 19.15
CA ASP A 94 -4.74 5.04 18.68
C ASP A 94 -4.71 5.01 17.14
N LEU A 95 -3.57 4.59 16.59
CA LEU A 95 -3.41 4.42 15.15
C LEU A 95 -3.76 2.97 14.78
N TYR A 96 -4.80 2.81 13.98
CA TYR A 96 -5.22 1.52 13.43
C TYR A 96 -4.54 1.33 12.08
N ILE A 97 -3.81 0.23 11.92
CA ILE A 97 -3.10 -0.12 10.69
C ILE A 97 -3.63 -1.42 10.10
N ASP A 98 -3.62 -1.49 8.78
CA ASP A 98 -3.90 -2.73 8.06
C ASP A 98 -2.76 -3.73 8.27
N ASP A 99 -3.13 -5.01 8.43
CA ASP A 99 -2.15 -6.08 8.41
C ASP A 99 -1.57 -6.24 6.98
N ILE A 100 -0.34 -6.78 6.88
CA ILE A 100 0.33 -6.99 5.59
C ILE A 100 -0.54 -7.79 4.61
N ALA A 101 -1.27 -8.78 5.12
CA ALA A 101 -2.18 -9.58 4.31
C ALA A 101 -3.28 -8.73 3.66
N ASP A 102 -3.87 -7.78 4.39
CA ASP A 102 -4.90 -6.87 3.85
C ASP A 102 -4.33 -5.91 2.84
N ILE A 103 -3.15 -5.35 3.11
CA ILE A 103 -2.45 -4.46 2.17
C ILE A 103 -2.19 -5.17 0.84
N ILE A 104 -1.69 -6.41 0.88
CA ILE A 104 -1.42 -7.20 -0.32
C ILE A 104 -2.72 -7.62 -1.01
N ALA A 105 -3.73 -8.04 -0.26
CA ALA A 105 -5.04 -8.40 -0.83
C ALA A 105 -5.63 -7.23 -1.62
N LYS A 106 -5.66 -6.01 -1.04
CA LYS A 106 -6.15 -4.80 -1.71
C LYS A 106 -5.39 -4.49 -3.01
N LYS A 107 -4.06 -4.69 -3.04
CA LYS A 107 -3.27 -4.51 -4.27
C LYS A 107 -3.68 -5.53 -5.34
N ILE A 108 -3.93 -6.78 -4.97
CA ILE A 108 -4.35 -7.82 -5.91
C ILE A 108 -5.80 -7.57 -6.37
N THR A 109 -6.76 -7.43 -5.47
CA THR A 109 -8.19 -7.35 -5.83
C THR A 109 -8.51 -6.10 -6.66
N PHE A 110 -8.00 -4.94 -6.26
CA PHE A 110 -8.32 -3.66 -6.91
C PHE A 110 -7.37 -3.28 -8.03
N ARG A 111 -6.11 -3.74 -8.00
CA ARG A 111 -5.04 -3.25 -8.90
C ARG A 111 -4.35 -4.35 -9.71
N LYS A 112 -4.88 -5.59 -9.72
CA LYS A 112 -4.38 -6.72 -10.52
C LYS A 112 -4.10 -6.41 -12.00
N LYS A 113 -4.74 -5.41 -12.60
CA LYS A 113 -4.53 -5.02 -14.01
C LYS A 113 -3.63 -3.80 -14.19
N ASP A 114 -3.34 -3.04 -13.13
CA ASP A 114 -2.66 -1.75 -13.23
C ASP A 114 -1.17 -1.88 -13.54
N ASN A 115 -0.56 -3.01 -13.17
CA ASN A 115 0.86 -3.29 -13.38
C ASN A 115 1.78 -2.18 -12.80
N LYS A 116 1.42 -1.62 -11.63
CA LYS A 116 2.24 -0.64 -10.93
C LYS A 116 3.51 -1.32 -10.40
N THR A 117 4.69 -0.78 -10.75
CA THR A 117 5.98 -1.36 -10.36
C THR A 117 6.10 -1.58 -8.85
N ARG A 118 5.66 -0.63 -8.02
CA ARG A 118 5.70 -0.78 -6.55
C ARG A 118 4.83 -1.93 -6.06
N ASP A 119 3.61 -2.06 -6.59
CA ASP A 119 2.71 -3.15 -6.18
C ASP A 119 3.30 -4.52 -6.55
N ILE A 120 3.90 -4.64 -7.74
CA ILE A 120 4.59 -5.88 -8.17
C ILE A 120 5.73 -6.24 -7.22
N ILE A 121 6.54 -5.26 -6.83
CA ILE A 121 7.68 -5.46 -5.91
C ILE A 121 7.20 -5.84 -4.51
N ASP A 122 6.21 -5.14 -3.97
CA ASP A 122 5.67 -5.39 -2.63
C ASP A 122 5.12 -6.81 -2.52
N ILE A 123 4.35 -7.25 -3.51
CA ILE A 123 3.80 -8.62 -3.56
C ILE A 123 4.95 -9.65 -3.63
N ALA A 124 5.96 -9.41 -4.47
CA ALA A 124 7.10 -10.32 -4.60
C ALA A 124 7.90 -10.45 -3.30
N ILE A 125 8.17 -9.34 -2.61
CA ILE A 125 8.88 -9.33 -1.31
C ILE A 125 8.08 -10.08 -0.24
N CYS A 126 6.77 -9.85 -0.18
CA CYS A 126 5.91 -10.53 0.78
C CYS A 126 5.86 -12.03 0.49
N LEU A 127 5.81 -12.43 -0.78
CA LEU A 127 5.79 -13.83 -1.19
C LEU A 127 7.14 -14.53 -1.01
N GLU A 128 8.27 -13.82 -1.16
CA GLU A 128 9.59 -14.33 -0.81
C GLU A 128 9.68 -14.63 0.70
N SER A 129 9.13 -13.74 1.52
CA SER A 129 9.13 -13.88 2.97
C SER A 129 8.12 -14.91 3.48
N ASN A 130 6.99 -15.06 2.78
CA ASN A 130 5.95 -16.05 3.05
C ASN A 130 5.54 -16.77 1.75
N PRO A 131 6.13 -17.94 1.43
CA PRO A 131 5.80 -18.70 0.23
C PRO A 131 4.35 -19.18 0.14
N ASN A 132 3.61 -19.23 1.25
CA ASN A 132 2.21 -19.67 1.31
C ASN A 132 1.20 -18.51 1.20
N LEU A 133 1.67 -17.27 1.06
CA LEU A 133 0.84 -16.05 1.10
C LEU A 133 -0.42 -16.15 0.22
N PHE A 134 -0.31 -16.61 -1.03
CA PHE A 134 -1.48 -16.70 -1.91
C PHE A 134 -2.53 -17.71 -1.42
N ASN A 135 -2.11 -18.83 -0.84
CA ASN A 135 -3.05 -19.80 -0.28
C ASN A 135 -3.74 -19.22 0.95
N GLU A 136 -2.98 -18.57 1.84
CA GLU A 136 -3.53 -17.91 3.03
C GLU A 136 -4.56 -16.82 2.64
N LEU A 137 -4.26 -16.00 1.63
CA LEU A 137 -5.18 -14.97 1.15
C LEU A 137 -6.47 -15.56 0.56
N ILE A 138 -6.41 -16.74 -0.07
CA ILE A 138 -7.58 -17.46 -0.57
C ILE A 138 -8.38 -18.07 0.59
N GLU A 139 -7.71 -18.72 1.54
CA GLU A 139 -8.34 -19.35 2.71
C GLU A 139 -9.05 -18.33 3.61
N LEU A 140 -8.50 -17.11 3.70
CA LEU A 140 -9.11 -15.98 4.39
C LEU A 140 -10.17 -15.25 3.55
N GLU A 141 -10.48 -15.74 2.34
CA GLU A 141 -11.43 -15.13 1.39
C GLU A 141 -11.11 -13.67 1.01
N LYS A 142 -9.85 -13.24 1.21
CA LYS A 142 -9.38 -11.88 0.87
C LYS A 142 -9.06 -11.72 -0.62
N VAL A 143 -8.72 -12.82 -1.29
CA VAL A 143 -8.39 -12.87 -2.71
C VAL A 143 -9.00 -14.14 -3.32
N THR A 144 -9.55 -14.04 -4.53
CA THR A 144 -10.06 -15.20 -5.27
C THR A 144 -9.00 -15.79 -6.21
N LYS A 145 -9.20 -17.04 -6.64
CA LYS A 145 -8.36 -17.64 -7.69
C LYS A 145 -8.43 -16.87 -9.01
N ASP A 146 -9.58 -16.27 -9.32
CA ASP A 146 -9.74 -15.44 -10.52
C ASP A 146 -8.94 -14.14 -10.44
N ASP A 147 -8.87 -13.52 -9.25
CA ASP A 147 -8.00 -12.35 -9.03
C ASP A 147 -6.54 -12.66 -9.35
N LEU A 148 -6.03 -13.79 -8.86
CA LEU A 148 -4.66 -14.23 -9.13
C LEU A 148 -4.45 -14.56 -10.60
N LYS A 149 -5.42 -15.22 -11.25
CA LYS A 149 -5.37 -15.52 -12.68
C LYS A 149 -5.26 -14.23 -13.51
N ILE A 150 -6.10 -13.24 -13.22
CA ILE A 150 -6.05 -11.93 -13.90
C ILE A 150 -4.72 -11.22 -13.66
N LEU A 151 -4.19 -11.27 -12.44
CA LEU A 151 -2.86 -10.73 -12.12
C LEU A 151 -1.76 -11.42 -12.95
N LYS A 152 -1.80 -12.74 -13.08
CA LYS A 152 -0.84 -13.49 -13.92
C LYS A 152 -0.95 -13.09 -15.39
N GLU A 153 -2.16 -12.99 -15.93
CA GLU A 153 -2.41 -12.56 -17.31
C GLU A 153 -1.92 -11.13 -17.57
N SER A 154 -2.13 -10.21 -16.63
CA SER A 154 -1.66 -8.83 -16.76
C SER A 154 -0.13 -8.73 -16.69
N LEU A 155 0.52 -9.53 -15.84
CA LEU A 155 1.98 -9.60 -15.74
C LEU A 155 2.61 -10.20 -17.00
N LEU A 156 1.97 -11.18 -17.64
CA LEU A 156 2.42 -11.74 -18.93
C LEU A 156 2.41 -10.69 -20.05
N GLN A 157 1.53 -9.70 -19.97
CA GLN A 157 1.41 -8.60 -20.93
C GLN A 157 2.20 -7.35 -20.51
N LEU A 158 2.97 -7.41 -19.42
CA LEU A 158 3.71 -6.28 -18.87
C LEU A 158 4.73 -5.72 -19.87
N ASN A 159 4.75 -4.40 -20.04
CA ASN A 159 5.82 -3.71 -20.74
C ASN A 159 7.09 -3.68 -19.88
N LYS A 160 8.02 -4.60 -20.14
CA LYS A 160 9.27 -4.74 -19.37
C LYS A 160 10.15 -3.48 -19.38
N ASN A 161 10.21 -2.76 -20.51
CA ASN A 161 11.01 -1.54 -20.60
C ASN A 161 10.46 -0.45 -19.67
N ARG A 162 9.13 -0.30 -19.63
CA ARG A 162 8.46 0.61 -18.70
C ARG A 162 8.71 0.19 -17.25
N TYR A 163 8.60 -1.10 -16.95
CA TYR A 163 8.84 -1.62 -15.60
C TYR A 163 10.26 -1.32 -15.11
N ILE A 164 11.29 -1.60 -15.93
CA ILE A 164 12.69 -1.32 -15.59
C ILE A 164 12.94 0.19 -15.43
N SER A 165 12.36 1.02 -16.28
CA SER A 165 12.45 2.48 -16.13
C SER A 165 11.86 2.96 -14.82
N GLN A 166 10.69 2.44 -14.43
CA GLN A 166 10.04 2.78 -13.16
C GLN A 166 10.78 2.20 -11.94
N LEU A 167 11.47 1.07 -12.07
CA LEU A 167 12.27 0.48 -10.99
C LEU A 167 13.35 1.46 -10.49
N ASN A 168 13.98 2.20 -11.40
CA ASN A 168 14.98 3.22 -11.06
C ASN A 168 14.38 4.44 -10.33
N ILE A 169 13.08 4.68 -10.49
CA ILE A 169 12.34 5.75 -9.80
C ILE A 169 11.90 5.26 -8.42
N VAL A 170 11.37 4.04 -8.34
CA VAL A 170 10.93 3.42 -7.09
C VAL A 170 12.09 3.22 -6.12
N LYS A 171 13.30 2.91 -6.63
CA LYS A 171 14.52 2.69 -5.83
C LYS A 171 14.30 1.72 -4.66
N PRO A 172 14.08 0.42 -4.96
CA PRO A 172 13.92 -0.59 -3.92
C PRO A 172 15.14 -0.66 -3.01
N PHE A 173 14.94 -1.14 -1.79
CA PHE A 173 16.01 -1.42 -0.84
C PHE A 173 17.08 -2.31 -1.44
N GLU A 174 18.34 -2.06 -1.08
CA GLU A 174 19.51 -2.76 -1.63
C GLU A 174 19.36 -4.28 -1.58
N LYS A 175 18.89 -4.81 -0.43
CA LYS A 175 18.68 -6.25 -0.23
C LYS A 175 17.62 -6.87 -1.14
N TYR A 176 16.71 -6.08 -1.71
CA TYR A 176 15.63 -6.53 -2.59
C TYR A 176 15.83 -6.15 -4.06
N ILE A 177 16.95 -5.54 -4.44
CA ILE A 177 17.18 -5.10 -5.83
C ILE A 177 17.08 -6.28 -6.80
N GLU A 178 17.73 -7.41 -6.50
CA GLU A 178 17.74 -8.56 -7.40
C GLU A 178 16.37 -9.20 -7.53
N LEU A 179 15.65 -9.38 -6.41
CA LEU A 179 14.25 -9.83 -6.45
C LEU A 179 13.39 -8.86 -7.26
N SER A 180 13.53 -7.56 -7.05
CA SER A 180 12.73 -6.54 -7.72
C SER A 180 12.92 -6.54 -9.24
N LYS A 181 14.14 -6.85 -9.74
CA LYS A 181 14.40 -7.01 -11.17
C LYS A 181 13.64 -8.18 -11.78
N GLN A 182 13.45 -9.25 -11.00
CA GLN A 182 12.84 -10.51 -11.43
C GLN A 182 11.39 -10.66 -10.94
N ALA A 183 10.84 -9.66 -10.24
CA ALA A 183 9.56 -9.75 -9.57
C ALA A 183 8.41 -10.16 -10.50
N PRO A 184 8.27 -9.63 -11.74
CA PRO A 184 7.21 -10.08 -12.64
C PRO A 184 7.28 -11.58 -12.93
N GLU A 185 8.45 -12.09 -13.35
CA GLU A 185 8.67 -13.51 -13.64
C GLU A 185 8.51 -14.38 -12.39
N TYR A 186 9.01 -13.91 -11.25
CA TYR A 186 8.87 -14.57 -9.96
C TYR A 186 7.39 -14.77 -9.60
N LEU A 187 6.58 -13.72 -9.67
CA LEU A 187 5.14 -13.81 -9.38
C LEU A 187 4.41 -14.73 -10.36
N ILE A 188 4.69 -14.62 -11.66
CA ILE A 188 4.09 -15.50 -12.68
C ILE A 188 4.37 -16.97 -12.36
N SER A 189 5.59 -17.30 -11.89
CA SER A 189 5.98 -18.67 -11.55
C SER A 189 5.27 -19.21 -10.30
N LYS A 190 4.76 -18.33 -9.43
CA LYS A 190 4.12 -18.69 -8.15
C LYS A 190 2.59 -18.72 -8.22
N ILE A 191 2.00 -18.06 -9.21
CA ILE A 191 0.57 -18.14 -9.46
C ILE A 191 0.30 -19.38 -10.33
N CYS A 192 -0.36 -20.40 -9.79
CA CYS A 192 -0.78 -21.58 -10.55
C CYS A 192 -1.97 -21.27 -11.45
#